data_AF-L1PQ39-F1
#
_entry.id   AF-L1PQ39-F1
#
_cell.length_a   1.000
_cell.length_b   1.000
_cell.length_c   1.000
_cell.angle_alpha   90.00
_cell.angle_beta   90.00
_cell.angle_gamma   90.00
#
_symmetry.space_group_name_H-M   'P 1'
#
loop_
_entity.id
_entity.type
_entity.pdbx_description
1 polymer ?
#
loop_
_entity_poly.entity_id
_entity_poly.type
_entity_poly.pdbx_seq_one_letter_code
_entity_poly.pdbx_strand_id
1 'polypeptide(L)' 'MNTIVLKNQLDFQQYQLAVKALANMGIEVAEPEDLFDVTEEDIRAIERSREDIKHGRVYSNEEVFKEVRAYYESFLDRRS' A
#
# COMPACT_ATOMS: atom_id res chain seq x y z
N MET A 1 10.35 5.63 24.83
CA MET A 1 10.36 6.44 23.60
C MET A 1 10.00 7.86 23.99
N ASN A 2 10.89 8.82 23.75
CA ASN A 2 10.64 10.23 24.05
C ASN A 2 10.06 10.88 22.80
N THR A 3 8.85 11.42 22.87
CA THR A 3 8.12 11.95 21.70
C THR A 3 7.94 13.45 21.84
N ILE A 4 8.34 14.20 20.81
CA ILE A 4 8.08 15.65 20.71
C ILE A 4 6.80 15.83 19.88
N VAL A 5 5.77 16.41 20.49
CA VAL A 5 4.50 16.69 19.80
C VAL A 5 4.58 18.05 19.11
N LEU A 6 4.34 18.07 17.81
CA LEU A 6 4.29 19.30 17.02
C LEU A 6 2.92 19.97 17.16
N LYS A 7 2.89 21.29 17.40
CA LYS A 7 1.64 22.05 17.49
C LYS A 7 0.94 22.23 16.14
N ASN A 8 1.72 22.31 15.07
CA ASN A 8 1.27 22.46 13.70
C ASN A 8 2.00 21.44 12.82
N GLN A 9 1.41 21.09 11.69
CA GLN A 9 2.14 20.36 10.66
C GLN A 9 3.24 21.26 10.07
N LEU A 10 4.44 20.70 9.95
CA LEU A 10 5.58 21.38 9.37
C LEU A 10 5.59 21.13 7.87
N ASP A 11 5.81 22.17 7.08
CA ASP A 11 6.22 21.98 5.69
C ASP A 11 7.67 21.47 5.61
N PHE A 12 8.10 21.10 4.41
CA PHE A 12 9.43 20.52 4.20
C PHE A 12 10.58 21.43 4.67
N GLN A 13 10.50 22.75 4.44
CA GLN A 13 11.55 23.69 4.83
C GLN A 13 11.60 23.84 6.36
N GLN A 14 10.42 23.94 6.98
CA GLN A 14 10.29 24.01 8.44
C GLN A 14 10.79 22.73 9.11
N TYR A 15 10.50 21.56 8.52
CA TYR A 15 11.02 20.27 8.98
C TYR A 15 12.55 20.24 8.95
N GLN A 16 13.16 20.64 7.82
CA GLN A 16 14.63 20.68 7.71
C GLN A 16 15.28 21.61 8.75
N LEU A 17 14.66 22.76 9.01
CA LEU A 17 15.16 23.69 10.03
C LEU A 17 15.03 23.08 11.44
N ALA A 18 13.91 22.44 11.74
CA ALA A 18 13.67 21.78 13.02
C ALA A 18 14.64 20.63 13.28
N VAL A 19 14.87 19.75 12.29
CA VAL A 19 15.83 18.65 12.39
C VAL A 19 17.25 19.18 12.65
N LYS A 20 17.68 20.22 11.93
CA LYS A 20 18.99 20.85 12.17
C LYS A 20 19.12 21.44 13.57
N ALA A 21 18.09 22.12 14.06
CA ALA A 21 18.08 22.69 15.40
C ALA A 21 18.15 21.61 16.48
N LEU A 22 17.41 20.51 16.31
CA LEU A 22 17.44 19.35 17.20
C LEU A 22 18.83 18.68 17.20
N ALA A 23 19.42 18.49 16.02
CA ALA A 23 20.77 17.93 15.89
C ALA A 23 21.83 18.79 16.60
N ASN A 24 21.73 20.12 16.51
CA ASN A 24 22.62 21.04 17.23
C ASN A 24 22.50 20.94 18.76
N MET A 25 21.37 20.45 19.28
CA MET A 25 21.17 20.17 20.71
C MET A 25 21.58 18.74 21.11
N GLY A 26 22.12 17.95 20.17
CA GLY A 26 22.48 16.55 20.39
C GLY A 26 21.27 15.59 20.39
N ILE A 27 20.14 16.02 19.82
CA ILE A 27 18.93 15.20 19.70
C ILE A 27 18.88 14.59 18.29
N GLU A 28 18.90 13.27 18.23
CA GLU A 28 18.72 12.52 16.99
C GLU A 28 17.22 12.36 16.68
N VAL A 29 16.84 12.67 15.45
CA VAL A 29 15.48 12.47 14.93
C VAL A 29 15.49 11.16 14.16
N ALA A 30 14.74 10.18 14.65
CA ALA A 30 14.56 8.92 13.93
C ALA A 30 13.95 9.18 12.55
N GLU A 31 14.44 8.48 11.53
CA GLU A 31 13.79 8.50 10.23
C GLU A 31 12.35 7.99 10.38
N PRO A 32 11.37 8.63 9.70
CA PRO A 32 10.01 8.10 9.69
C PRO A 32 10.05 6.67 9.14
N GLU A 33 9.37 5.75 9.81
CA GLU A 33 9.17 4.39 9.30
C GLU A 33 8.61 4.49 7.88
N ASP A 34 9.31 3.89 6.92
CA ASP A 34 8.89 3.92 5.52
C ASP A 34 7.62 3.09 5.38
N LEU A 35 6.47 3.76 5.28
CA LEU A 35 5.16 3.11 5.14
C LEU A 35 5.03 2.35 3.80
N PHE A 36 6.00 2.49 2.91
CA PHE A 36 6.06 1.84 1.60
C PHE A 36 7.10 0.73 1.53
N ASP A 37 7.53 0.19 2.67
CA ASP A 37 8.44 -0.95 2.68
C ASP A 37 7.81 -2.12 1.91
N VAL A 38 8.44 -2.48 0.80
CA VAL A 38 7.98 -3.58 -0.05
C VAL A 38 8.15 -4.87 0.75
N THR A 39 7.04 -5.46 1.17
CA THR A 39 7.07 -6.67 1.99
C THR A 39 7.47 -7.87 1.12
N GLU A 40 7.92 -8.95 1.76
CA GLU A 40 8.10 -10.22 1.04
C GLU A 40 6.80 -10.72 0.39
N GLU A 41 5.64 -10.36 0.95
CA GLU A 41 4.35 -10.71 0.37
C GLU A 41 4.11 -9.96 -0.95
N ASP A 42 4.47 -8.68 -1.00
CA ASP A 42 4.39 -7.88 -2.23
C ASP A 42 5.30 -8.45 -3.31
N ILE A 43 6.53 -8.86 -2.95
CA ILE A 43 7.46 -9.52 -3.88
C ILE A 43 6.84 -10.80 -4.44
N ARG A 44 6.29 -11.66 -3.56
CA ARG A 44 5.62 -12.90 -3.97
C ARG A 44 4.39 -12.63 -4.86
N ALA A 45 3.63 -11.59 -4.57
CA ALA A 45 2.46 -11.20 -5.37
C ALA A 45 2.86 -10.76 -6.78
N ILE A 46 3.94 -9.99 -6.90
CA ILE A 46 4.51 -9.56 -8.19
C ILE A 46 5.01 -10.76 -8.99
N GLU A 47 5.72 -11.71 -8.36
CA GLU A 47 6.20 -12.93 -9.04
C GLU A 47 5.06 -13.79 -9.56
N ARG A 48 4.02 -14.02 -8.75
CA ARG A 48 2.81 -14.74 -9.18
C ARG A 48 2.13 -14.05 -10.36
N SER A 49 2.00 -12.73 -10.30
CA SER A 49 1.38 -11.94 -11.37
C SER A 49 2.16 -12.07 -12.69
N ARG A 50 3.51 -12.10 -12.63
CA ARG A 50 4.35 -12.34 -13.80
C ARG A 50 4.17 -13.74 -14.38
N GLU A 51 4.06 -14.75 -13.52
CA GLU A 51 3.77 -16.11 -13.94
C GLU A 51 2.39 -16.22 -14.60
N ASP A 52 1.36 -15.60 -14.02
CA ASP A 52 0.01 -15.57 -14.56
C ASP A 52 -0.03 -14.93 -15.95
N ILE A 53 0.68 -13.81 -16.14
CA ILE A 53 0.83 -13.17 -17.46
C ILE A 53 1.52 -14.12 -18.46
N LYS A 54 2.61 -14.77 -18.05
CA LYS A 54 3.35 -15.70 -18.91
C LYS A 54 2.50 -16.88 -19.37
N HIS A 55 1.63 -17.37 -18.49
CA HIS A 55 0.75 -18.50 -18.77
C HIS A 55 -0.61 -18.10 -19.34
N GLY A 56 -0.83 -16.81 -19.61
CA GLY A 56 -2.11 -16.31 -20.12
C GLY A 56 -3.26 -16.47 -19.13
N ARG A 57 -2.97 -16.65 -17.83
CA ARG A 57 -3.95 -16.71 -16.74
C ARG A 57 -4.39 -15.29 -16.34
N VAL A 58 -4.75 -14.50 -17.34
CA VAL A 58 -5.21 -13.12 -17.20
C VAL A 58 -6.64 -13.03 -17.71
N TYR A 59 -7.46 -12.28 -16.99
CA TYR A 59 -8.85 -12.07 -17.33
C TYR A 59 -9.08 -10.60 -17.60
N SER A 60 -9.79 -10.29 -18.69
CA SER A 60 -10.31 -8.95 -18.89
C SER A 60 -11.41 -8.65 -17.88
N ASN A 61 -11.63 -7.37 -17.59
CA ASN A 61 -12.73 -6.96 -16.72
C ASN A 61 -14.08 -7.46 -17.25
N GLU A 62 -14.28 -7.49 -18.57
CA GLU A 62 -15.52 -7.96 -19.18
C GLU A 62 -15.78 -9.46 -18.91
N GLU A 63 -14.74 -10.29 -19.00
CA GLU A 63 -14.83 -11.73 -18.66
C GLU A 63 -15.20 -11.93 -17.19
N VAL A 64 -14.56 -11.18 -16.29
CA VAL A 64 -14.88 -11.22 -14.85
C VAL A 64 -16.34 -10.82 -14.61
N PHE A 65 -16.81 -9.73 -15.22
CA PHE A 65 -18.20 -9.27 -15.06
C PHE A 65 -19.20 -10.28 -15.59
N LYS A 66 -18.90 -10.94 -16.71
CA LYS A 66 -19.75 -11.97 -17.29
C LYS A 66 -19.87 -13.19 -16.36
N GLU A 67 -18.76 -13.65 -15.79
CA GLU A 67 -18.74 -14.79 -14.88
C GLU A 67 -19.48 -14.49 -13.57
N VAL A 68 -19.27 -13.31 -12.98
CA VAL A 68 -19.97 -12.87 -11.77
C VAL A 68 -21.47 -12.77 -12.03
N ARG A 69 -21.89 -12.23 -13.18
CA ARG A 69 -23.30 -12.15 -13.56
C ARG A 69 -23.92 -13.55 -13.66
N ALA A 70 -23.28 -14.46 -14.40
CA ALA A 70 -23.75 -15.84 -14.55
C ALA A 70 -23.85 -16.58 -13.20
N TYR A 71 -22.87 -16.39 -12.31
CA TYR A 71 -22.92 -16.94 -10.95
C TYR A 71 -24.15 -16.42 -10.20
N TYR A 72 -24.40 -15.11 -10.21
CA TYR A 72 -25.51 -14.50 -9.50
C TYR A 72 -26.88 -14.94 -10.05
N GLU A 73 -27.03 -15.00 -11.38
CA GLU A 73 -28.23 -15.51 -12.04
C GLU A 73 -28.50 -16.98 -11.64
N SER A 74 -27.47 -17.83 -11.65
CA SER A 74 -27.60 -19.24 -11.24
C SER A 74 -27.96 -19.40 -9.75
N PHE A 75 -27.50 -18.48 -8.91
CA PHE A 75 -27.82 -18.48 -7.48
C PHE A 75 -29.27 -18.11 -7.21
N LEU A 76 -29.80 -17.14 -7.97
CA LEU A 76 -31.20 -16.74 -7.88
C LEU A 76 -32.15 -17.84 -8.38
N ASP A 77 -31.80 -18.52 -9.47
CA ASP A 77 -32.59 -19.61 -10.05
C ASP A 77 -32.73 -20.80 -9.08
N ARG A 78 -31.68 -21.12 -8.30
CA ARG A 78 -31.71 -22.17 -7.26
C ARG A 78 -32.55 -21.82 -6.02
N ARG A 79 -33.00 -20.57 -5.89
CA ARG A 79 -33.80 -20.09 -4.75
C ARG A 79 -35.28 -19.88 -5.10
N SER A 80 -35.67 -19.99 -6.37
CA SER A 80 -37.05 -19.94 -6.83
C SER A 80 -37.69 -21.32 -6.90
#